data_AF-A0A9P1F3D8-F1
#
_entry.id   AF-A0A9P1F3D8-F1
#
_cell.length_a   1.000
_cell.length_b   1.000
_cell.length_c   1.000
_cell.angle_alpha   90.00
_cell.angle_beta   90.00
_cell.angle_gamma   90.00
#
_symmetry.space_group_name_H-M   'P 1'
#
loop_
_entity.id
_entity.type
_entity.pdbx_description
1 polymer ?
#
loop_
_entity_poly.entity_id
_entity_poly.type
_entity_poly.pdbx_seq_one_letter_code
_entity_poly.pdbx_strand_id
1 'polypeptide(L)'
;MIRLILTVILLLVAPTIYGFLEETEGVEPRPRTCDPDEERAAQSCKNGLTVLSATFASIQGQHESFTASDHIGINRNCKTALSCLKSYVGCSDISQDDVDSLQKKCDYMIYLTGGFYACSQKLKERLSDSECVKNFFDDPETVGTGKDDICGAWSANRACLKWTIRDACSRSYWKQYKPFWHLRYSLLKCI
;
A
#
# COMPACT_ATOMS: atom_id res chain seq x y z
N MET A 1 64.12 -1.61 -12.94
CA MET A 1 63.50 -2.94 -13.10
C MET A 1 63.01 -3.51 -11.76
N ILE A 2 62.24 -2.73 -10.98
CA ILE A 2 61.63 -3.19 -9.70
C ILE A 2 60.13 -2.82 -9.66
N ARG A 3 59.67 -1.90 -10.52
CA ARG A 3 58.25 -1.48 -10.59
C ARG A 3 57.34 -2.34 -11.46
N LEU A 4 57.89 -3.30 -12.21
CA LEU A 4 57.13 -4.19 -13.10
C LEU A 4 56.79 -5.55 -12.47
N ILE A 5 57.35 -5.85 -11.30
CA ILE A 5 57.12 -7.13 -10.60
C ILE A 5 55.96 -7.01 -9.59
N LEU A 6 55.67 -5.79 -9.09
CA LEU A 6 54.58 -5.56 -8.13
C LEU A 6 53.18 -5.65 -8.75
N THR A 7 53.03 -5.35 -10.05
CA THR A 7 51.74 -5.40 -10.74
C THR A 7 51.30 -6.83 -11.11
N VAL A 8 52.22 -7.79 -11.16
CA VAL A 8 51.91 -9.20 -11.48
C VAL A 8 51.41 -9.97 -10.25
N ILE A 9 51.83 -9.57 -9.04
CA ILE A 9 51.44 -10.27 -7.80
C ILE A 9 50.04 -9.87 -7.32
N LEU A 10 49.54 -8.68 -7.69
CA LEU A 10 48.17 -8.25 -7.35
C LEU A 10 47.07 -8.91 -8.21
N LEU A 11 47.43 -9.62 -9.29
CA LEU A 11 46.49 -10.35 -10.15
C LEU A 11 46.30 -11.83 -9.76
N LEU A 12 47.04 -12.33 -8.78
CA LEU A 12 47.00 -13.74 -8.35
C LEU A 12 46.29 -13.98 -7.01
N VAL A 13 45.73 -12.94 -6.39
CA VAL A 13 44.97 -13.05 -5.13
C VAL A 13 43.63 -12.32 -5.24
N ALA A 14 42.93 -12.51 -6.35
CA ALA A 14 41.48 -12.40 -6.33
C ALA A 14 40.95 -13.75 -5.85
N PRO A 15 40.59 -13.91 -4.57
CA PRO A 15 39.78 -15.04 -4.19
C PRO A 15 38.51 -14.92 -5.04
N THR A 16 38.28 -15.95 -5.82
CA THR A 16 36.97 -16.37 -6.33
C THR A 16 36.03 -16.51 -5.14
N ILE A 17 35.60 -15.38 -4.57
CA ILE A 17 34.38 -15.32 -3.80
C ILE A 17 33.31 -15.35 -4.86
N TYR A 18 32.97 -16.58 -5.22
CA TYR A 18 31.62 -16.98 -5.53
C TYR A 18 30.72 -16.26 -4.52
N GLY A 19 30.25 -15.08 -4.91
CA GLY A 19 29.00 -14.59 -4.41
C GLY A 19 28.01 -15.68 -4.79
N PHE A 20 27.62 -16.46 -3.79
CA PHE A 20 26.38 -17.20 -3.73
C PHE A 20 25.29 -16.28 -4.31
N LEU A 21 25.09 -16.35 -5.63
CA LEU A 21 23.76 -16.39 -6.18
C LEU A 21 23.23 -17.71 -5.66
N GLU A 22 22.70 -17.68 -4.44
CA GLU A 22 21.58 -18.52 -4.09
C GLU A 22 20.55 -18.18 -5.19
N GLU A 23 20.62 -18.94 -6.28
CA GLU A 23 19.42 -19.36 -6.97
C GLU A 23 18.49 -19.74 -5.83
N THR A 24 17.57 -18.85 -5.49
CA THR A 24 16.37 -19.21 -4.78
C THR A 24 15.77 -20.26 -5.68
N GLU A 25 16.09 -21.53 -5.40
CA GLU A 25 15.51 -22.66 -6.06
C GLU A 25 14.02 -22.33 -6.12
N GLY A 26 13.49 -22.29 -7.33
CA GLY A 26 12.07 -22.25 -7.57
C GLY A 26 11.49 -23.52 -6.97
N VAL A 27 11.35 -23.54 -5.65
CA VAL A 27 10.41 -24.38 -4.96
C VAL A 27 9.08 -23.80 -5.41
N GLU A 28 8.55 -24.31 -6.52
CA GLU A 28 7.12 -24.23 -6.78
C GLU A 28 6.45 -24.59 -5.45
N PRO A 29 5.73 -23.64 -4.81
CA PRO A 29 5.16 -23.90 -3.51
C PRO A 29 4.28 -25.13 -3.66
N ARG A 30 4.69 -26.23 -3.01
CA ARG A 30 3.89 -27.46 -3.02
C ARG A 30 2.47 -27.05 -2.64
N PRO A 31 1.44 -27.51 -3.37
CA PRO A 31 0.06 -27.20 -3.02
C PRO A 31 -0.13 -27.60 -1.55
N ARG A 32 -0.32 -26.59 -0.69
CA ARG A 32 -0.58 -26.81 0.72
C ARG A 32 -1.94 -27.46 0.79
N THR A 33 -1.99 -28.72 1.21
CA THR A 33 -3.25 -29.36 1.54
C THR A 33 -3.65 -28.93 2.93
N CYS A 34 -4.66 -28.08 3.03
CA CYS A 34 -5.16 -27.60 4.30
C CYS A 34 -6.20 -28.58 4.87
N ASP A 35 -6.19 -28.76 6.18
CA ASP A 35 -7.22 -29.57 6.83
C ASP A 35 -8.57 -28.80 6.91
N PRO A 36 -9.70 -29.47 7.21
CA PRO A 36 -11.01 -28.81 7.25
C PRO A 36 -11.12 -27.66 8.26
N ASP A 37 -10.33 -27.66 9.33
CA ASP A 37 -10.33 -26.60 10.33
C ASP A 37 -9.48 -25.41 9.87
N GLU A 38 -8.34 -25.66 9.21
CA GLU A 38 -7.54 -24.64 8.53
C GLU A 38 -8.34 -23.95 7.40
N GLU A 39 -9.08 -24.71 6.59
CA GLU A 39 -9.96 -24.16 5.55
C GLU A 39 -11.07 -23.28 6.15
N ARG A 40 -11.69 -23.73 7.25
CA ARG A 40 -12.70 -22.92 7.95
C ARG A 40 -12.10 -21.62 8.51
N ALA A 41 -10.90 -21.70 9.07
CA ALA A 41 -10.20 -20.53 9.61
C ALA A 41 -9.77 -19.56 8.49
N ALA A 42 -9.26 -20.08 7.37
CA ALA A 42 -8.90 -19.30 6.19
C ALA A 42 -10.12 -18.57 5.60
N GLN A 43 -11.26 -19.25 5.46
CA GLN A 43 -12.51 -18.62 5.03
C GLN A 43 -12.99 -17.54 6.03
N SER A 44 -12.83 -17.77 7.33
CA SER A 44 -13.11 -16.75 8.35
C SER A 44 -12.21 -15.53 8.20
N CYS A 45 -10.91 -15.71 7.91
CA CYS A 45 -10.00 -14.61 7.58
C CYS A 45 -10.52 -13.80 6.38
N LYS A 46 -10.91 -14.47 5.28
CA LYS A 46 -11.46 -13.80 4.08
C LYS A 46 -12.72 -13.00 4.39
N ASN A 47 -13.62 -13.56 5.19
CA ASN A 47 -14.83 -12.86 5.63
C ASN A 47 -14.50 -11.64 6.51
N GLY A 48 -13.46 -11.70 7.34
CA GLY A 48 -12.97 -10.54 8.08
C GLY A 48 -12.46 -9.40 7.18
N LEU A 49 -11.89 -9.73 6.02
CA LEU A 49 -11.38 -8.74 5.07
C LEU A 49 -12.46 -7.94 4.36
N THR A 50 -13.64 -8.54 4.13
CA THR A 50 -14.76 -7.81 3.52
C THR A 50 -15.24 -6.72 4.46
N VAL A 51 -15.32 -7.02 5.77
CA VAL A 51 -15.65 -6.04 6.82
C VAL A 51 -14.59 -4.95 6.91
N LEU A 52 -13.30 -5.32 6.86
CA LEU A 52 -12.20 -4.34 6.85
C LEU A 52 -12.23 -3.44 5.61
N SER A 53 -12.54 -4.02 4.44
CA SER A 53 -12.64 -3.27 3.19
C SER A 53 -13.82 -2.31 3.21
N ALA A 54 -14.98 -2.72 3.72
CA ALA A 54 -16.12 -1.84 3.94
C ALA A 54 -15.80 -0.72 4.93
N THR A 55 -15.01 -1.02 5.98
CA THR A 55 -14.51 -0.01 6.91
C THR A 55 -13.62 1.00 6.19
N PHE A 56 -12.71 0.55 5.31
CA PHE A 56 -11.86 1.45 4.54
C PHE A 56 -12.65 2.32 3.56
N ALA A 57 -13.62 1.75 2.85
CA ALA A 57 -14.50 2.49 1.95
C ALA A 57 -15.32 3.54 2.71
N SER A 58 -15.90 3.16 3.85
CA SER A 58 -16.62 4.11 4.73
C SER A 58 -15.72 5.25 5.20
N ILE A 59 -14.49 4.93 5.60
CA ILE A 59 -13.50 5.92 6.03
C ILE A 59 -13.09 6.82 4.86
N GLN A 60 -12.97 6.29 3.65
CA GLN A 60 -12.75 7.13 2.47
C GLN A 60 -13.98 8.00 2.14
N GLY A 61 -15.20 7.46 2.14
CA GLY A 61 -16.42 8.24 1.92
C GLY A 61 -16.71 9.28 3.03
N GLN A 62 -16.20 9.06 4.25
CA GLN A 62 -16.42 9.91 5.43
C GLN A 62 -15.16 10.63 5.88
N HIS A 63 -14.24 10.95 4.95
CA HIS A 63 -12.98 11.64 5.22
C HIS A 63 -13.12 12.90 6.12
N GLU A 64 -14.31 13.50 6.22
CA GLU A 64 -14.69 14.62 7.07
C GLU A 64 -14.63 14.38 8.60
N SER A 65 -14.61 13.14 9.09
CA SER A 65 -14.77 12.85 10.53
C SER A 65 -13.67 12.02 11.19
N PHE A 66 -12.53 11.82 10.53
CA PHE A 66 -11.43 11.04 11.11
C PHE A 66 -11.06 11.48 12.52
N THR A 67 -10.88 10.50 13.40
CA THR A 67 -10.41 10.70 14.75
C THR A 67 -9.12 9.91 14.97
N ALA A 68 -8.33 10.31 15.98
CA ALA A 68 -7.19 9.52 16.43
C ALA A 68 -7.61 8.11 16.89
N SER A 69 -8.87 7.91 17.29
CA SER A 69 -9.45 6.61 17.62
C SER A 69 -9.51 5.69 16.41
N ASP A 70 -9.86 6.22 15.24
CA ASP A 70 -9.93 5.46 13.99
C ASP A 70 -8.56 4.93 13.58
N HIS A 71 -7.51 5.72 13.77
CA HIS A 71 -6.14 5.27 13.50
C HIS A 71 -5.74 4.05 14.35
N ILE A 72 -6.06 4.06 15.65
CA ILE A 72 -5.75 2.93 16.54
C ILE A 72 -6.54 1.68 16.13
N GLY A 73 -7.84 1.85 15.83
CA GLY A 73 -8.72 0.78 15.35
C GLY A 73 -8.23 0.16 14.04
N ILE A 74 -7.93 0.99 13.03
CA ILE A 74 -7.42 0.57 11.72
C ILE A 74 -6.11 -0.19 11.88
N ASN A 75 -5.14 0.35 12.63
CA ASN A 75 -3.84 -0.28 12.79
C ASN A 75 -3.97 -1.67 13.45
N ARG A 76 -4.81 -1.80 14.49
CA ARG A 76 -5.09 -3.09 15.12
C ARG A 76 -5.76 -4.05 14.14
N ASN A 77 -6.81 -3.63 13.44
CA ASN A 77 -7.55 -4.48 12.51
C ASN A 77 -6.67 -4.95 11.34
N CYS A 78 -5.81 -4.06 10.82
CA CYS A 78 -4.81 -4.38 9.82
C CYS A 78 -3.83 -5.46 10.28
N LYS A 79 -3.26 -5.31 11.48
CA LYS A 79 -2.35 -6.31 12.04
C LYS A 79 -3.02 -7.67 12.20
N THR A 80 -4.25 -7.70 12.73
CA THR A 80 -5.01 -8.94 12.90
C THR A 80 -5.30 -9.59 11.55
N ALA A 81 -5.81 -8.83 10.58
CA ALA A 81 -6.15 -9.34 9.26
C ALA A 81 -4.93 -9.84 8.48
N LEU A 82 -3.81 -9.10 8.51
CA LEU A 82 -2.54 -9.52 7.91
C LEU A 82 -1.99 -10.77 8.56
N SER A 83 -2.03 -10.87 9.89
CA SER A 83 -1.59 -12.08 10.60
C SER A 83 -2.46 -13.28 10.23
N CYS A 84 -3.77 -13.07 10.09
CA CYS A 84 -4.72 -14.11 9.69
C CYS A 84 -4.36 -14.63 8.29
N LEU A 85 -4.29 -13.75 7.29
CA LEU A 85 -3.96 -14.15 5.91
C LEU A 85 -2.60 -14.84 5.82
N LYS A 86 -1.55 -14.28 6.44
CA LYS A 86 -0.20 -14.87 6.41
C LYS A 86 -0.16 -16.30 6.97
N SER A 87 -1.02 -16.62 7.93
CA SER A 87 -1.04 -17.94 8.57
C SER A 87 -1.67 -19.01 7.67
N TYR A 88 -2.49 -18.61 6.69
CA TYR A 88 -3.28 -19.50 5.85
C TYR A 88 -3.03 -19.33 4.35
N VAL A 89 -1.88 -18.78 3.96
CA VAL A 89 -1.46 -18.77 2.55
C VAL A 89 -1.44 -20.21 2.02
N GLY A 90 -2.10 -20.42 0.88
CA GLY A 90 -2.30 -21.73 0.27
C GLY A 90 -3.61 -22.44 0.66
N CYS A 91 -4.38 -21.92 1.62
CA CYS A 91 -5.72 -22.41 2.00
C CYS A 91 -6.82 -21.47 1.48
N SER A 92 -8.01 -21.99 1.18
CA SER A 92 -9.18 -21.20 0.72
C SER A 92 -8.84 -20.17 -0.39
N ASP A 93 -7.96 -20.54 -1.33
CA ASP A 93 -7.45 -19.66 -2.39
C ASP A 93 -6.78 -18.36 -1.89
N ILE A 94 -6.23 -18.37 -0.68
CA ILE A 94 -5.42 -17.25 -0.17
C ILE A 94 -4.04 -17.31 -0.82
N SER A 95 -3.73 -16.30 -1.60
CA SER A 95 -2.45 -16.12 -2.26
C SER A 95 -1.53 -15.17 -1.50
N GLN A 96 -0.23 -15.18 -1.82
CA GLN A 96 0.69 -14.13 -1.35
C GLN A 96 0.28 -12.74 -1.87
N ASP A 97 -0.32 -12.68 -3.07
CA ASP A 97 -0.83 -11.42 -3.64
C ASP A 97 -1.96 -10.83 -2.79
N ASP A 98 -2.79 -11.66 -2.15
CA ASP A 98 -3.83 -11.19 -1.22
C ASP A 98 -3.21 -10.53 0.02
N VAL A 99 -2.15 -11.13 0.57
CA VAL A 99 -1.40 -10.57 1.71
C VAL A 99 -0.78 -9.24 1.33
N ASP A 100 -0.12 -9.19 0.17
CA ASP A 100 0.59 -8.00 -0.30
C ASP A 100 -0.37 -6.86 -0.65
N SER A 101 -1.51 -7.19 -1.26
CA SER A 101 -2.60 -6.25 -1.54
C SER A 101 -3.19 -5.67 -0.25
N LEU A 102 -3.44 -6.52 0.76
CA LEU A 102 -3.90 -6.06 2.06
C LEU A 102 -2.87 -5.17 2.75
N GLN A 103 -1.59 -5.54 2.70
CA GLN A 103 -0.51 -4.77 3.33
C GLN A 103 -0.48 -3.35 2.76
N LYS A 104 -0.53 -3.23 1.43
CA LYS A 104 -0.62 -1.95 0.71
C LYS A 104 -1.84 -1.13 1.15
N LYS A 105 -3.03 -1.73 1.20
CA LYS A 105 -4.24 -1.04 1.68
C LYS A 105 -4.09 -0.57 3.13
N CYS A 106 -3.54 -1.41 3.99
CA CYS A 106 -3.31 -1.09 5.39
C CYS A 106 -2.32 0.06 5.58
N ASP A 107 -1.18 0.04 4.90
CA ASP A 107 -0.19 1.11 4.95
C ASP A 107 -0.79 2.44 4.50
N TYR A 108 -1.61 2.42 3.45
CA TYR A 108 -2.34 3.59 2.98
C TYR A 108 -3.28 4.15 4.04
N MET A 109 -4.12 3.31 4.63
CA MET A 109 -5.13 3.74 5.61
C MET A 109 -4.52 4.20 6.94
N ILE A 110 -3.46 3.52 7.40
CA ILE A 110 -2.70 3.93 8.59
C ILE A 110 -2.06 5.30 8.36
N TYR A 111 -1.45 5.52 7.20
CA TYR A 111 -0.88 6.83 6.88
C TYR A 111 -1.94 7.93 6.83
N LEU A 112 -3.06 7.69 6.14
CA LEU A 112 -4.16 8.66 6.03
C LEU A 112 -4.75 9.06 7.37
N THR A 113 -4.97 8.09 8.26
CA THR A 113 -5.60 8.33 9.57
C THR A 113 -4.61 8.74 10.66
N GLY A 114 -3.31 8.53 10.42
CA GLY A 114 -2.22 8.94 11.32
C GLY A 114 -1.44 10.14 10.78
N GLY A 115 -0.30 9.86 10.13
CA GLY A 115 0.68 10.88 9.75
C GLY A 115 0.17 11.98 8.80
N PHE A 116 -0.85 11.68 7.99
CA PHE A 116 -1.46 12.66 7.07
C PHE A 116 -2.68 13.39 7.67
N TYR A 117 -3.17 12.93 8.82
CA TYR A 117 -4.43 13.38 9.42
C TYR A 117 -4.49 14.90 9.61
N ALA A 118 -3.45 15.50 10.18
CA ALA A 118 -3.42 16.95 10.40
C ALA A 118 -3.48 17.74 9.09
N CYS A 119 -2.93 17.19 8.00
CA CYS A 119 -3.02 17.81 6.68
C CYS A 119 -4.40 17.62 6.06
N SER A 120 -5.00 16.43 6.18
CA SER A 120 -6.34 16.18 5.64
C SER A 120 -7.39 17.10 6.25
N GLN A 121 -7.30 17.45 7.55
CA GLN A 121 -8.19 18.45 8.15
C GLN A 121 -8.08 19.83 7.47
N LYS A 122 -6.87 20.29 7.17
CA LYS A 122 -6.66 21.57 6.46
C LYS A 122 -7.14 21.54 5.01
N LEU A 123 -7.10 20.37 4.37
CA LEU A 123 -7.62 20.22 3.00
C LEU A 123 -9.15 20.30 2.97
N LYS A 124 -9.85 19.88 4.04
CA LYS A 124 -11.33 19.99 4.10
C LYS A 124 -11.83 21.42 3.98
N GLU A 125 -11.11 22.36 4.57
CA GLU A 125 -11.43 23.80 4.45
C GLU A 125 -11.40 24.29 2.99
N ARG A 126 -10.84 23.50 2.07
CA ARG A 126 -10.74 23.80 0.63
C ARG A 126 -11.63 22.92 -0.23
N LEU A 127 -12.49 22.09 0.39
CA LEU A 127 -13.40 21.19 -0.33
C LEU A 127 -14.30 21.95 -1.30
N SER A 128 -14.88 23.08 -0.90
CA SER A 128 -15.80 23.85 -1.75
C SER A 128 -15.13 24.36 -3.02
N ASP A 129 -13.85 24.74 -2.93
CA ASP A 129 -13.17 25.59 -3.91
C ASP A 129 -12.16 24.85 -4.79
N SER A 130 -11.91 23.56 -4.51
CA SER A 130 -10.87 22.79 -5.19
C SER A 130 -11.36 21.42 -5.64
N GLU A 131 -11.58 21.27 -6.95
CA GLU A 131 -12.01 20.01 -7.57
C GLU A 131 -11.04 18.85 -7.28
N CYS A 132 -9.72 19.09 -7.26
CA CYS A 132 -8.76 18.04 -6.91
C CYS A 132 -8.80 17.61 -5.45
N VAL A 133 -9.34 18.46 -4.57
CA VAL A 133 -9.55 18.12 -3.16
C VAL A 133 -10.85 17.33 -3.03
N LYS A 134 -11.91 17.71 -3.76
CA LYS A 134 -13.12 16.89 -3.89
C LYS A 134 -12.78 15.49 -4.39
N ASN A 135 -12.08 15.39 -5.52
CA ASN A 135 -11.65 14.11 -6.08
C ASN A 135 -10.72 13.31 -5.14
N PHE A 136 -9.93 13.98 -4.30
CA PHE A 136 -9.12 13.31 -3.27
C PHE A 136 -10.00 12.64 -2.21
N PHE A 137 -11.07 13.31 -1.81
CA PHE A 137 -11.98 12.88 -0.76
C PHE A 137 -13.15 12.00 -1.25
N ASP A 138 -13.49 12.04 -2.52
CA ASP A 138 -14.55 11.21 -3.08
C ASP A 138 -14.15 9.73 -3.09
N ASP A 139 -15.12 8.87 -2.78
CA ASP A 139 -15.02 7.43 -3.01
C ASP A 139 -15.41 7.12 -4.47
N PRO A 140 -14.45 6.79 -5.35
CA PRO A 140 -14.72 6.57 -6.76
C PRO A 140 -15.67 5.39 -7.02
N GLU A 141 -15.82 4.43 -6.08
CA GLU A 141 -16.77 3.31 -6.23
C GLU A 141 -18.24 3.76 -6.08
N THR A 142 -18.49 4.91 -5.45
CA THR A 142 -19.84 5.44 -5.21
C THR A 142 -20.35 6.39 -6.30
N VAL A 143 -19.48 6.89 -7.17
CA VAL A 143 -19.79 7.97 -8.13
C VAL A 143 -20.28 7.44 -9.49
N GLY A 144 -20.34 6.11 -9.69
CA GLY A 144 -20.95 5.51 -10.88
C GLY A 144 -20.28 5.84 -12.22
N THR A 145 -19.01 6.27 -12.19
CA THR A 145 -18.20 6.59 -13.38
C THR A 145 -17.38 5.38 -13.83
N GLY A 146 -17.06 5.30 -15.12
CA GLY A 146 -16.25 4.21 -15.65
C GLY A 146 -14.85 4.21 -15.03
N LYS A 147 -14.19 3.04 -14.99
CA LYS A 147 -12.83 2.91 -14.46
C LYS A 147 -11.85 3.89 -15.11
N ASP A 148 -11.97 4.09 -16.43
CA ASP A 148 -11.10 5.00 -17.18
C ASP A 148 -11.32 6.46 -16.78
N ASP A 149 -12.56 6.85 -16.46
CA ASP A 149 -12.90 8.19 -15.98
C ASP A 149 -12.31 8.43 -14.57
N ILE A 150 -12.41 7.44 -13.68
CA ILE A 150 -11.82 7.48 -12.33
C ILE A 150 -10.29 7.66 -12.42
N CYS A 151 -9.64 6.85 -13.26
CA CYS A 151 -8.20 6.87 -13.43
C CYS A 151 -7.71 8.14 -14.12
N GLY A 152 -8.47 8.65 -15.10
CA GLY A 152 -8.24 9.91 -15.78
C GLY A 152 -8.35 11.09 -14.83
N ALA A 153 -9.44 11.16 -14.05
CA ALA A 153 -9.66 12.21 -13.06
C ALA A 153 -8.57 12.22 -11.98
N TRP A 154 -8.21 11.04 -11.43
CA TRP A 154 -7.14 10.94 -10.42
C TRP A 154 -5.79 11.45 -10.95
N SER A 155 -5.47 11.09 -12.20
CA SER A 155 -4.24 11.50 -12.88
C SER A 155 -4.21 13.00 -13.17
N ALA A 156 -5.30 13.53 -13.72
CA ALA A 156 -5.43 14.95 -14.06
C ALA A 156 -5.33 15.85 -12.82
N ASN A 157 -5.89 15.40 -11.70
CA ASN A 157 -5.89 16.15 -10.45
C ASN A 157 -4.56 16.14 -9.67
N ARG A 158 -3.57 15.34 -10.08
CA ARG A 158 -2.30 15.19 -9.37
C ARG A 158 -1.55 16.51 -9.17
N ALA A 159 -1.47 17.34 -10.21
CA ALA A 159 -0.74 18.60 -10.15
C ALA A 159 -1.42 19.59 -9.20
N CYS A 160 -2.74 19.70 -9.29
CA CYS A 160 -3.56 20.51 -8.37
C CYS A 160 -3.37 20.02 -6.94
N LEU A 161 -3.57 18.73 -6.67
CA LEU A 161 -3.47 18.15 -5.33
C LEU A 161 -2.08 18.37 -4.72
N LYS A 162 -1.01 18.22 -5.52
CA LYS A 162 0.35 18.54 -5.11
C LYS A 162 0.48 19.99 -4.64
N TRP A 163 -0.03 20.94 -5.39
CA TRP A 163 0.06 22.36 -5.02
C TRP A 163 -0.77 22.67 -3.79
N THR A 164 -2.00 22.16 -3.70
CA THR A 164 -2.88 22.37 -2.55
C THR A 164 -2.29 21.78 -1.26
N ILE A 165 -1.71 20.58 -1.29
CA ILE A 165 -1.01 20.01 -0.13
C ILE A 165 0.21 20.84 0.27
N ARG A 166 1.00 21.30 -0.71
CA ARG A 166 2.19 22.11 -0.44
C ARG A 166 1.86 23.44 0.20
N ASP A 167 0.74 24.04 -0.20
CA ASP A 167 0.25 25.32 0.28
C ASP A 167 -0.41 25.18 1.67
N ALA A 168 -1.35 24.24 1.83
CA ALA A 168 -2.09 24.06 3.08
C ALA A 168 -1.24 23.43 4.20
N CYS A 169 -0.35 22.49 3.86
CA CYS A 169 0.31 21.63 4.85
C CYS A 169 1.83 21.78 4.87
N SER A 170 2.45 21.89 3.70
CA SER A 170 3.88 22.16 3.40
C SER A 170 4.46 21.18 2.36
N ARG A 171 5.68 21.49 1.91
CA ARG A 171 6.43 20.65 0.96
C ARG A 171 6.76 19.25 1.50
N SER A 172 6.97 19.11 2.81
CA SER A 172 7.30 17.81 3.42
C SER A 172 6.11 16.86 3.39
N TYR A 173 4.89 17.35 3.61
CA TYR A 173 3.66 16.55 3.50
C TYR A 173 3.49 15.95 2.10
N TRP A 174 3.68 16.74 1.05
CA TRP A 174 3.62 16.20 -0.32
C TRP A 174 4.69 15.12 -0.57
N LYS A 175 5.92 15.33 -0.08
CA LYS A 175 7.00 14.33 -0.23
C LYS A 175 6.62 12.99 0.40
N GLN A 176 5.97 13.04 1.57
CA GLN A 176 5.47 11.85 2.27
C GLN A 176 4.22 11.25 1.63
N TYR A 177 3.32 12.06 1.10
CA TYR A 177 2.07 11.61 0.47
C TYR A 177 2.28 11.02 -0.95
N LYS A 178 3.29 11.50 -1.70
CA LYS A 178 3.53 11.08 -3.09
C LYS A 178 3.56 9.55 -3.30
N PRO A 179 4.25 8.73 -2.47
CA PRO A 179 4.19 7.27 -2.58
C PRO A 179 2.75 6.72 -2.42
N PHE A 180 1.97 7.28 -1.51
CA PHE A 180 0.58 6.88 -1.26
C PHE A 180 -0.37 7.28 -2.39
N TRP A 181 -0.07 8.36 -3.13
CA TRP A 181 -0.78 8.69 -4.36
C TRP A 181 -0.60 7.60 -5.43
N HIS A 182 0.62 7.12 -5.62
CA HIS A 182 0.92 6.02 -6.55
C HIS A 182 0.28 4.71 -6.08
N LEU A 183 0.25 4.49 -4.76
CA LEU A 183 -0.40 3.35 -4.15
C LEU A 183 -1.91 3.34 -4.42
N ARG A 184 -2.61 4.46 -4.19
CA ARG A 184 -4.04 4.59 -4.51
C ARG A 184 -4.30 4.38 -6.00
N TYR A 185 -3.45 4.92 -6.88
CA TYR A 185 -3.57 4.70 -8.33
C TYR A 185 -3.49 3.21 -8.70
N SER A 186 -2.58 2.45 -8.06
CA SER A 186 -2.49 1.00 -8.21
C SER A 186 -3.69 0.26 -7.61
N LEU A 187 -4.22 0.70 -6.46
CA LEU A 187 -5.40 0.10 -5.83
C LEU A 187 -6.67 0.29 -6.66
N LEU A 188 -6.78 1.41 -7.38
CA LEU A 188 -7.84 1.68 -8.37
C LEU A 188 -7.66 0.85 -9.67
N LYS A 189 -6.60 0.04 -9.76
CA LYS A 189 -6.23 -0.76 -10.93
C LYS A 189 -6.04 0.08 -12.19
N CYS A 190 -5.58 1.32 -12.06
CA CYS A 190 -5.39 2.23 -13.21
C CYS A 190 -4.16 1.93 -14.08
N ILE A 191 -3.52 0.78 -13.86
CA ILE A 191 -2.30 0.30 -14.52
C ILE A 191 -2.66 -0.97 -15.27
#